data_AF-A0A6I7WRQ1-F1
#
_entry.id   AF-A0A6I7WRQ1-F1
#
_cell.length_a   1.000
_cell.length_b   1.000
_cell.length_c   1.000
_cell.angle_alpha   90.00
_cell.angle_beta   90.00
_cell.angle_gamma   90.00
#
_symmetry.space_group_name_H-M   'P 1'
#
loop_
_entity.id
_entity.type
_entity.pdbx_description
1 polymer ?
#
loop_
_entity_poly.entity_id
_entity_poly.type
_entity_poly.pdbx_seq_one_letter_code
_entity_poly.pdbx_strand_id
1 'polypeptide(L)' 'PIEAIKFAMEQRSLTVKDLVPMIGQTNRVYEILNRKRQLTLPMIKRLHKGLGIPAESLLSN' A
#
# COMPACT_ATOMS: atom_id res chain seq x y z
N PRO A 1 -5.33 2.48 -6.68
CA PRO A 1 -4.30 2.03 -5.71
C PRO A 1 -4.55 2.46 -4.26
N ILE A 2 -4.54 3.76 -3.94
CA ILE A 2 -4.53 4.22 -2.54
C ILE A 2 -5.80 3.84 -1.78
N GLU A 3 -6.98 3.97 -2.41
CA GLU A 3 -8.23 3.59 -1.76
C GLU A 3 -8.28 2.08 -1.47
N ALA A 4 -7.74 1.23 -2.35
CA ALA A 4 -7.65 -0.21 -2.08
C ALA A 4 -6.74 -0.52 -0.87
N ILE A 5 -5.64 0.23 -0.71
CA ILE A 5 -4.76 0.10 0.46
C ILE A 5 -5.51 0.55 1.72
N LYS A 6 -6.15 1.72 1.69
CA LYS A 6 -6.91 2.25 2.84
C LYS A 6 -8.05 1.34 3.25
N PHE A 7 -8.79 0.81 2.28
CA PHE A 7 -9.84 -0.18 2.52
C PHE A 7 -9.28 -1.43 3.19
N ALA A 8 -8.16 -1.98 2.69
CA ALA A 8 -7.51 -3.13 3.33
C ALA A 8 -7.02 -2.80 4.75
N MET A 9 -6.54 -1.58 4.99
CA MET A 9 -6.16 -1.13 6.33
C MET A 9 -7.36 -1.09 7.27
N GLU A 10 -8.48 -0.51 6.84
CA GLU A 10 -9.71 -0.43 7.64
C GLU A 10 -10.24 -1.83 7.98
N GLN A 11 -10.41 -2.69 6.97
CA GLN A 11 -10.95 -4.05 7.15
C GLN A 11 -10.11 -4.93 8.07
N ARG A 12 -8.81 -4.66 8.17
CA ARG A 12 -7.86 -5.45 8.96
C ARG A 12 -7.29 -4.69 10.15
N SER A 13 -7.83 -3.51 10.46
CA SER A 13 -7.33 -2.61 11.52
C SER A 13 -5.81 -2.37 11.46
N LEU A 14 -5.25 -2.28 10.26
CA LEU A 14 -3.81 -2.07 10.06
C LEU A 14 -3.45 -0.61 10.26
N THR A 15 -2.29 -0.41 10.88
CA THR A 15 -1.67 0.90 11.03
C THR A 15 -0.66 1.17 9.91
N VAL A 16 -0.18 2.40 9.86
CA VAL A 16 0.93 2.80 8.97
C VAL A 16 2.19 1.95 9.23
N LYS A 17 2.44 1.53 10.47
CA LYS A 17 3.60 0.70 10.83
C LYS A 17 3.50 -0.69 10.19
N ASP A 18 2.30 -1.23 10.05
CA ASP A 18 2.08 -2.56 9.47
C ASP A 18 2.31 -2.59 7.96
N LEU A 19 2.28 -1.42 7.30
CA LEU A 19 2.62 -1.30 5.88
C LEU A 19 4.12 -1.23 5.61
N VAL A 20 4.95 -1.06 6.64
CA VAL A 20 6.41 -0.88 6.49
C VAL A 20 7.08 -2.04 5.74
N PRO A 21 6.78 -3.32 6.02
CA PRO A 21 7.37 -4.44 5.29
C PRO A 21 7.06 -4.44 3.78
N MET A 22 5.96 -3.81 3.38
CA MET A 22 5.49 -3.80 1.99
C MET A 22 5.93 -2.55 1.23
N ILE A 23 6.01 -1.40 1.91
CA ILE A 23 6.31 -0.12 1.28
C ILE A 23 7.71 0.40 1.62
N GLY A 24 8.15 0.26 2.87
CA GLY A 24 9.37 0.85 3.42
C GLY A 24 9.08 1.73 4.64
N GLN A 25 9.98 2.64 4.99
CA GLN A 25 9.85 3.51 6.17
C GLN A 25 8.51 4.28 6.22
N THR A 26 8.07 4.63 7.43
CA THR A 26 6.75 5.25 7.69
C THR A 26 6.53 6.56 6.92
N ASN A 27 7.56 7.39 6.77
CA ASN A 27 7.51 8.60 5.92
C ASN A 27 7.09 8.27 4.48
N ARG A 28 7.65 7.20 3.89
CA ARG A 28 7.29 6.75 2.55
C ARG A 28 5.88 6.19 2.48
N VAL A 29 5.42 5.50 3.52
CA VAL A 29 4.03 5.06 3.61
C VAL A 29 3.10 6.27 3.56
N TYR A 30 3.37 7.32 4.35
CA TYR A 30 2.59 8.55 4.29
C TYR A 30 2.66 9.26 2.95
N GLU A 31 3.83 9.33 2.29
CA GLU A 31 3.94 9.89 0.94
C GLU A 31 3.02 9.17 -0.05
N ILE A 32 2.98 7.83 0.00
CA ILE A 32 2.12 7.03 -0.88
C ILE A 32 0.64 7.20 -0.54
N LEU A 33 0.27 7.08 0.75
CA LEU A 33 -1.13 7.24 1.19
C LEU A 33 -1.69 8.64 0.90
N ASN A 34 -0.83 9.65 0.83
CA ASN A 34 -1.19 11.02 0.46
C ASN A 34 -0.95 11.34 -1.03
N ARG A 35 -0.72 10.33 -1.88
CA ARG A 35 -0.49 10.47 -3.33
C ARG A 35 0.69 11.37 -3.72
N LYS A 36 1.61 11.66 -2.79
CA LYS A 36 2.86 12.40 -3.06
C LYS A 36 3.90 11.54 -3.77
N ARG A 37 3.76 10.22 -3.72
CA ARG A 37 4.63 9.25 -4.36
C ARG A 37 3.82 8.10 -4.94
N GLN A 38 4.17 7.66 -6.14
CA GLN A 38 3.58 6.49 -6.77
C GLN A 38 4.16 5.19 -6.19
N LEU A 39 3.38 4.11 -6.27
CA LEU A 39 3.86 2.77 -5.95
C LEU A 39 4.87 2.32 -7.00
N THR A 40 5.94 1.65 -6.54
CA THR A 40 6.86 0.95 -7.44
C THR A 40 6.40 -0.49 -7.65
N LEU A 41 6.80 -1.12 -8.76
CA LEU A 41 6.45 -2.52 -9.03
C LEU A 41 6.84 -3.50 -7.90
N PRO A 42 8.00 -3.38 -7.23
CA PRO A 42 8.31 -4.17 -6.04
C PRO A 42 7.33 -3.95 -4.89
N MET A 43 6.86 -2.71 -4.65
CA MET A 43 5.86 -2.42 -3.62
C MET A 43 4.51 -3.06 -3.97
N ILE A 44 4.09 -2.96 -5.24
CA ILE A 44 2.85 -3.58 -5.72
C ILE A 44 2.89 -5.08 -5.48
N LYS A 45 3.98 -5.76 -5.85
CA LYS A 45 4.16 -7.20 -5.60
C LYS A 45 4.08 -7.56 -4.12
N ARG A 46 4.70 -6.76 -3.24
CA ARG A 46 4.65 -7.00 -1.79
C ARG A 46 3.28 -6.73 -1.19
N LEU A 47 2.57 -5.68 -1.62
CA LEU A 47 1.21 -5.38 -1.18
C LEU A 47 0.22 -6.45 -1.65
N HIS A 48 0.34 -6.91 -2.88
CA HIS A 48 -0.46 -8.03 -3.39
C HIS A 48 -0.24 -9.29 -2.56
N LYS A 49 1.03 -9.68 -2.33
CA LYS A 49 1.35 -10.87 -1.54
C LYS A 49 0.96 -10.74 -0.07
N GLY A 50 1.17 -9.58 0.54
CA GLY A 50 0.98 -9.36 1.98
C GLY A 50 -0.46 -9.07 2.39
N LEU A 51 -1.21 -8.35 1.54
CA LEU A 51 -2.58 -7.94 1.83
C LEU A 51 -3.62 -8.68 0.97
N GLY A 52 -3.22 -9.39 -0.07
CA GLY A 52 -4.14 -10.04 -1.01
C GLY A 52 -4.90 -9.05 -1.90
N ILE A 53 -4.42 -7.80 -2.00
CA ILE A 53 -5.04 -6.79 -2.87
C ILE A 53 -4.74 -7.18 -4.33
N PRO A 54 -5.74 -7.29 -5.23
CA PRO A 54 -5.50 -7.57 -6.64
C PRO A 54 -4.48 -6.60 -7.25
N ALA A 55 -3.55 -7.13 -8.05
CA ALA A 55 -2.47 -6.33 -8.62
C ALA A 55 -3.03 -5.21 -9.52
N GLU A 56 -4.13 -5.47 -10.23
CA GLU A 56 -4.86 -4.55 -11.09
C GLU A 56 -5.36 -3.33 -10.30
N SER A 57 -5.84 -3.54 -9.06
CA SER A 57 -6.29 -2.45 -8.18
C SER A 57 -5.16 -1.54 -7.71
N LEU A 58 -3.91 -2.02 -7.80
CA LEU A 58 -2.69 -1.30 -7.43
C LEU A 58 -1.98 -0.64 -8.61
N LEU A 59 -2.33 -1.01 -9.86
CA LEU A 59 -1.72 -0.50 -11.09
C LEU A 59 -2.37 0.78 -11.64
N SER A 60 -3.55 1.16 -11.15
CA SER A 60 -4.28 2.35 -11.62
C SER A 60 -3.58 3.65 -11.19
N ASN A 61 -2.55 4.06 -11.92
CA ASN A 61 -1.85 5.33 -11.72
C ASN A 61 -2.72 6.52 -12.15
#